data_AF-A0A929XWK7-F1
#
_entry.id   AF-A0A929XWK7-F1
#
_cell.length_a   1.000
_cell.length_b   1.000
_cell.length_c   1.000
_cell.angle_alpha   90.00
_cell.angle_beta   90.00
_cell.angle_gamma   90.00
#
_symmetry.space_group_name_H-M   'P 1'
#
loop_
_entity.id
_entity.type
_entity.pdbx_description
1 polymer ?
#
loop_
_entity_poly.entity_id
_entity_poly.type
_entity_poly.pdbx_seq_one_letter_code
_entity_poly.pdbx_strand_id
1 'polypeptide(L)' 'MTDRFRVGVITSSHGIKGEAKVYPTSDDSNRLKKIKKVYANIKGVETVLDIESVRFQKNMALVKF' A
#
# COMPACT_ATOMS: atom_id res chain seq x y z
N MET A 1 19.55 13.02 -2.86
CA MET A 1 18.96 12.34 -1.68
C MET A 1 17.55 11.94 -2.06
N THR A 2 17.22 10.66 -1.92
CA THR A 2 15.86 10.15 -2.20
C THR A 2 15.21 9.83 -0.86
N ASP A 3 14.39 10.74 -0.35
CA ASP A 3 13.75 10.62 0.97
C ASP A 3 12.60 9.59 1.01
N ARG A 4 12.09 9.20 -0.17
CA ARG A 4 10.89 8.35 -0.26
C ARG A 4 11.07 7.27 -1.31
N PHE A 5 10.86 6.02 -0.91
CA PHE A 5 10.88 4.86 -1.80
C PHE A 5 9.46 4.46 -2.16
N ARG A 6 9.23 4.19 -3.44
CA ARG A 6 7.95 3.63 -3.91
C ARG A 6 7.89 2.16 -3.54
N VAL A 7 7.04 1.84 -2.56
CA VAL A 7 6.83 0.47 -2.06
C VAL A 7 5.81 -0.33 -2.88
N GLY A 8 4.94 0.37 -3.63
CA GLY A 8 3.95 -0.27 -4.48
C GLY A 8 3.09 0.70 -5.29
N VAL A 9 2.15 0.14 -6.05
CA VAL A 9 1.17 0.87 -6.85
C VAL A 9 -0.23 0.43 -6.47
N ILE A 10 -1.12 1.37 -6.13
CA ILE A 10 -2.53 1.06 -5.94
C ILE A 10 -3.13 0.81 -7.32
N THR A 11 -3.58 -0.42 -7.58
CA THR A 11 -4.21 -0.80 -8.86
C THR A 11 -5.70 -0.55 -8.82
N SER A 12 -6.36 -0.84 -7.69
CA SER A 12 -7.81 -0.68 -7.54
C SER A 12 -8.18 -0.60 -6.07
N SER A 13 -9.24 0.15 -5.74
CA SER A 13 -9.91 0.05 -4.45
C SER A 13 -10.62 -1.30 -4.34
N HIS A 14 -10.40 -2.01 -3.23
CA HIS A 14 -11.10 -3.25 -2.93
C HIS A 14 -12.36 -2.92 -2.11
N GLY A 15 -13.53 -3.28 -2.63
CA GLY A 15 -14.84 -2.80 -2.12
C GLY A 15 -15.26 -3.33 -0.74
N ILE A 16 -14.40 -4.06 -0.03
CA ILE A 16 -14.69 -4.58 1.32
C ILE A 16 -13.94 -3.70 2.33
N LYS A 17 -14.69 -2.91 3.12
CA LYS A 17 -14.19 -2.19 4.31
C LYS A 17 -12.99 -1.26 4.11
N GLY A 18 -12.86 -0.62 2.94
CA GLY A 18 -11.78 0.36 2.69
C GLY A 18 -10.43 -0.27 2.34
N GLU A 19 -10.40 -1.55 1.97
CA GLU A 19 -9.19 -2.20 1.50
C GLU A 19 -8.77 -1.67 0.12
N ALA A 20 -7.47 -1.64 -0.16
CA ALA A 20 -6.92 -1.31 -1.46
C ALA A 20 -6.04 -2.44 -1.97
N LYS A 21 -6.13 -2.69 -3.27
CA LYS A 21 -5.27 -3.62 -3.96
C LYS A 21 -4.01 -2.90 -4.39
N VAL A 22 -2.90 -3.29 -3.80
CA VAL A 22 -1.57 -2.75 -4.02
C VAL A 22 -0.72 -3.81 -4.71
N TYR A 23 -0.13 -3.44 -5.83
CA TYR A 23 0.93 -4.23 -6.43
C TYR A 23 2.27 -3.86 -5.79
N PRO A 24 2.91 -4.77 -5.02
CA PRO A 24 4.19 -4.49 -4.41
C PRO A 24 5.25 -4.41 -5.51
N THR A 25 5.97 -3.29 -5.59
CA THR A 25 7.11 -3.12 -6.51
C THR A 25 8.44 -3.43 -5.83
N SER A 26 8.39 -3.83 -4.56
CA SER A 26 9.55 -4.29 -3.78
C SER A 26 9.62 -5.81 -3.77
N ASP A 27 10.83 -6.36 -3.91
CA ASP A 27 11.11 -7.79 -3.81
C ASP A 27 10.57 -8.43 -2.52
N ASP A 28 10.62 -7.70 -1.41
CA ASP A 28 10.11 -8.18 -0.13
C ASP A 28 8.70 -7.62 0.14
N SER A 29 7.69 -8.39 -0.27
CA SER A 29 6.29 -8.08 0.00
C SER A 29 6.01 -7.98 1.50
N ASN A 30 6.65 -8.80 2.34
CA ASN A 30 6.46 -8.77 3.79
C ASN A 30 6.90 -7.45 4.44
N ARG A 31 7.73 -6.65 3.77
CA ARG A 31 8.12 -5.32 4.23
C ARG A 31 6.92 -4.38 4.40
N LEU A 32 5.87 -4.51 3.59
CA LEU A 32 4.63 -3.73 3.76
C LEU A 32 3.94 -4.01 5.10
N LYS A 33 4.03 -5.23 5.65
CA LYS A 33 3.46 -5.55 6.97
C LYS A 33 4.19 -4.85 8.13
N LYS A 34 5.45 -4.47 7.94
CA LYS A 34 6.25 -3.76 8.95
C LYS A 34 6.02 -2.25 8.93
N ILE A 35 5.43 -1.72 7.86
CA ILE A 35 5.18 -0.30 7.68
C ILE A 35 3.83 0.04 8.31
N LYS A 36 3.82 0.98 9.24
CA LYS A 36 2.58 1.46 9.90
C LYS A 36 1.89 2.58 9.14
N LYS A 37 2.65 3.42 8.43
CA LYS A 37 2.14 4.59 7.72
C LYS A 37 2.67 4.64 6.30
N VAL A 38 1.81 4.97 5.35
CA VAL A 38 2.18 5.16 3.95
C VAL A 38 1.63 6.48 3.42
N TYR A 39 2.32 7.02 2.43
CA TYR A 39 1.87 8.20 1.70
C TYR A 39 1.18 7.72 0.42
N ALA A 40 -0.13 7.95 0.32
CA ALA A 40 -0.89 7.72 -0.89
C ALA A 40 -1.02 9.03 -1.66
N ASN A 41 -0.56 9.06 -2.90
CA ASN A 41 -0.82 10.17 -3.81
C ASN A 41 -2.11 9.87 -4.58
N ILE A 42 -3.20 10.55 -4.21
CA ILE A 42 -4.51 10.41 -4.85
C ILE A 42 -4.80 11.72 -5.57
N LYS A 43 -4.83 11.69 -6.91
CA LYS A 43 -5.09 12.87 -7.76
C LYS A 43 -4.20 14.10 -7.43
N GLY A 44 -2.94 13.88 -7.08
CA GLY A 44 -2.00 14.96 -6.75
C GLY A 44 -2.05 15.41 -5.29
N VAL A 45 -2.95 14.86 -4.47
CA VAL A 45 -2.97 15.09 -3.02
C VAL A 45 -2.22 13.96 -2.33
N GLU A 46 -1.21 14.32 -1.54
CA GLU A 46 -0.48 13.38 -0.69
C GLU A 46 -1.23 13.21 0.63
N THR A 47 -1.88 12.06 0.79
CA THR A 47 -2.59 11.69 2.02
C THR A 47 -1.78 10.66 2.78
N VAL A 48 -1.59 10.89 4.08
CA VAL A 48 -1.01 9.88 4.98
C VAL A 48 -2.11 8.91 5.37
N LEU A 49 -1.89 7.62 5.12
CA LEU A 49 -2.78 6.54 5.52
C LEU A 49 -2.04 5.64 6.50
N ASP A 50 -2.69 5.32 7.61
CA ASP A 50 -2.22 4.28 8.53
C ASP A 50 -2.63 2.91 7.96
N ILE A 51 -1.81 1.88 8.17
CA ILE A 51 -2.09 0.52 7.71
C ILE A 51 -2.62 -0.26 8.91
N GLU A 52 -3.88 -0.69 8.85
CA GLU A 52 -4.47 -1.57 9.87
C GLU A 52 -4.07 -3.03 9.67
N SER A 53 -4.04 -3.50 8.43
CA SER A 53 -3.76 -4.89 8.11
C SER A 53 -3.28 -5.06 6.67
N VAL A 54 -2.38 -6.02 6.44
CA VAL A 54 -1.91 -6.37 5.10
C VAL A 54 -2.07 -7.85 4.86
N ARG A 55 -2.80 -8.20 3.81
CA ARG A 55 -3.00 -9.57 3.36
C ARG A 55 -2.45 -9.75 1.95
N PHE A 56 -1.65 -10.77 1.72
CA PHE A 56 -1.17 -11.08 0.38
C PHE A 56 -2.10 -12.08 -0.29
N GLN A 57 -2.51 -11.78 -1.51
CA GLN A 57 -3.32 -12.66 -2.35
C GLN A 57 -2.63 -12.80 -3.71
N LYS A 58 -1.98 -13.95 -3.93
CA LYS A 58 -1.13 -14.22 -5.10
C LYS A 58 -0.03 -13.14 -5.21
N ASN A 59 0.06 -12.45 -6.35
CA ASN A 59 1.06 -11.40 -6.61
C ASN A 59 0.61 -10.00 -6.17
N MET A 60 -0.45 -9.88 -5.36
CA MET A 60 -0.99 -8.59 -4.93
C MET A 60 -1.10 -8.52 -3.40
N ALA A 61 -0.93 -7.32 -2.86
CA ALA A 61 -1.15 -7.01 -1.46
C ALA A 61 -2.50 -6.31 -1.32
N LEU A 62 -3.40 -6.89 -0.54
CA LEU A 62 -4.58 -6.20 -0.01
C LEU A 62 -4.14 -5.45 1.25
N VAL A 63 -4.20 -4.14 1.20
CA VAL A 63 -3.86 -3.27 2.33
C VAL A 63 -5.17 -2.68 2.84
N LYS A 64 -5.45 -2.91 4.11
CA LYS A 64 -6.52 -2.24 4.84
C LYS A 64 -5.92 -0.99 5.48
N PHE A 65 -6.44 0.17 5.07
CA PHE A 65 -6.13 1.46 5.67
C PHE A 65 -7.11 1.78 6.79
#